data_AF-A0A6L3XS04-F1
#
_entry.id   AF-A0A6L3XS04-F1
#
_cell.length_a   1.000
_cell.length_b   1.000
_cell.length_c   1.000
_cell.angle_alpha   90.00
_cell.angle_beta   90.00
_cell.angle_gamma   90.00
#
_symmetry.space_group_name_H-M   'P 1'
#
loop_
_entity.id
_entity.type
_entity.pdbx_description
1 polymer ?
#
loop_
_entity_poly.entity_id
_entity_poly.type
_entity_poly.pdbx_seq_one_letter_code
_entity_poly.pdbx_strand_id
1 'polypeptide(L)'
;MKNDVISPEFDENGRPLRRIRSFVRRQGRLTKGQQHALDNYWPVMGVEFSEQPLDFTDLFGRDAPVTLEIGFGMGTSLETMAKARPEQNFL
;
A
#
# COMPACT_ATOMS: atom_id res chain seq x y z
N MET A 1 -36.61 -1.49 -4.88
CA MET A 1 -36.15 -0.40 -5.75
C MET A 1 -34.70 -0.11 -5.41
N LYS A 2 -33.78 -0.10 -6.39
CA LYS A 2 -32.40 0.31 -6.17
C LYS A 2 -32.38 1.84 -6.06
N ASN A 3 -32.15 2.39 -4.87
CA ASN A 3 -31.87 3.81 -4.72
C ASN A 3 -30.41 4.03 -5.13
N ASP A 4 -30.21 4.44 -6.38
CA ASP A 4 -28.89 4.78 -6.87
C ASP A 4 -28.45 6.10 -6.25
N VAL A 5 -27.33 6.08 -5.52
CA VAL A 5 -26.85 7.23 -4.71
C VAL A 5 -26.42 8.40 -5.62
N ILE A 6 -26.37 8.19 -6.93
CA ILE A 6 -25.88 9.15 -7.93
C ILE A 6 -27.01 9.84 -8.70
N SER A 7 -28.28 9.44 -8.54
CA SER A 7 -29.39 10.07 -9.25
C SER A 7 -29.54 11.56 -8.88
N PRO A 8 -29.48 12.49 -9.84
CA PRO A 8 -29.69 13.91 -9.58
C PRO A 8 -31.18 14.19 -9.33
N GLU A 9 -31.47 14.84 -8.20
CA GLU A 9 -32.78 15.42 -7.91
C GLU A 9 -32.78 16.88 -8.38
N PHE A 10 -33.90 17.38 -8.89
CA PHE A 10 -34.04 18.73 -9.41
C PHE A 10 -35.06 19.53 -8.59
N ASP A 11 -34.84 20.84 -8.45
CA ASP A 11 -35.83 21.75 -7.86
C ASP A 11 -37.00 22.02 -8.83
N GLU A 12 -38.00 22.77 -8.38
CA GLU A 12 -39.17 23.17 -9.17
C GLU A 12 -38.83 23.99 -10.43
N ASN A 13 -37.61 24.54 -10.49
CA ASN A 13 -37.07 25.30 -11.63
C ASN A 13 -36.14 24.44 -12.51
N GLY A 14 -36.08 23.12 -12.29
CA GLY A 14 -35.24 22.20 -13.05
C GLY A 14 -33.75 22.30 -12.75
N ARG A 15 -33.34 22.89 -11.61
CA ARG A 15 -31.93 23.01 -11.22
C ARG A 15 -31.50 21.82 -10.36
N PRO A 16 -30.31 21.24 -10.61
CA PRO A 16 -29.84 20.08 -9.85
C PRO A 16 -29.55 20.45 -8.38
N LEU A 17 -30.13 19.69 -7.45
CA LEU A 17 -29.92 19.83 -6.01
C LEU A 17 -28.56 19.25 -5.59
N ARG A 18 -27.66 20.10 -5.08
CA ARG A 18 -26.38 19.65 -4.52
C ARG A 18 -26.58 19.10 -3.10
N ARG A 19 -26.77 17.79 -2.96
CA ARG A 19 -26.80 17.13 -1.65
C ARG A 19 -25.40 17.08 -1.02
N ILE A 20 -25.27 17.49 0.23
CA ILE A 20 -24.08 17.21 1.04
C ILE A 20 -24.01 15.69 1.23
N ARG A 21 -22.88 15.08 0.83
CA ARG A 21 -22.64 13.64 0.96
C ARG A 21 -21.58 13.41 2.02
N SER A 22 -21.89 12.55 2.98
CA SER A 22 -20.91 12.06 3.95
C SER A 22 -20.21 10.83 3.37
N PHE A 23 -18.90 10.90 3.23
CA PHE A 23 -18.05 9.76 2.87
C PHE A 23 -17.35 9.26 4.13
N VAL A 24 -17.31 7.95 4.31
CA VAL A 24 -16.48 7.31 5.33
C VAL A 24 -15.25 6.70 4.66
N ARG A 25 -14.07 6.92 5.24
CA ARG A 25 -12.86 6.23 4.79
C ARG A 25 -13.01 4.76 5.14
N ARG A 26 -13.05 3.89 4.15
CA ARG A 26 -12.94 2.43 4.34
C ARG A 26 -11.47 2.06 4.53
N GLN A 27 -10.85 2.53 5.61
CA GLN A 27 -9.55 2.00 6.00
C GLN A 27 -9.79 0.72 6.80
N GLY A 28 -9.25 -0.40 6.31
CA GLY A 28 -9.17 -1.61 7.11
C GLY A 28 -8.30 -1.34 8.34
N ARG A 29 -8.73 -1.80 9.51
CA ARG A 29 -7.84 -1.86 10.68
C ARG A 29 -6.81 -2.95 10.44
N LEU A 30 -5.58 -2.75 10.91
CA LEU A 30 -4.59 -3.82 10.97
C LEU A 30 -5.19 -4.99 11.76
N THR A 31 -5.13 -6.18 11.17
CA THR A 31 -5.46 -7.41 11.90
C THR A 31 -4.39 -7.66 12.96
N LYS A 32 -4.71 -8.45 14.00
CA LYS A 32 -3.72 -8.83 15.03
C LYS A 32 -2.48 -9.50 14.43
N GLY A 33 -2.66 -10.32 13.39
CA GLY A 33 -1.56 -10.98 12.68
C GLY A 33 -0.67 -10.00 11.93
N GLN A 34 -1.26 -8.99 11.27
CA GLN A 34 -0.48 -7.94 10.60
C GLN A 34 0.29 -7.09 11.60
N GLN A 35 -0.32 -6.71 12.73
CA GLN A 35 0.39 -5.98 13.78
C GLN A 35 1.57 -6.80 14.31
N HIS A 36 1.35 -8.07 14.65
CA HIS A 36 2.41 -8.96 15.12
C HIS A 36 3.53 -9.12 14.08
N ALA A 37 3.20 -9.22 12.80
CA ALA A 37 4.20 -9.30 11.74
C ALA A 37 5.03 -8.02 11.65
N LEU A 38 4.39 -6.84 11.73
CA LEU A 38 5.11 -5.57 11.77
C LEU A 38 6.02 -5.50 13.00
N ASP A 39 5.51 -5.80 14.19
CA ASP A 39 6.28 -5.69 15.44
C ASP A 39 7.54 -6.58 15.44
N ASN A 40 7.48 -7.76 14.83
CA ASN A 40 8.59 -8.73 14.86
C ASN A 40 9.51 -8.67 13.66
N TYR A 41 9.00 -8.34 12.47
CA TYR A 41 9.78 -8.44 11.23
C TYR A 41 10.21 -7.09 10.68
N TRP A 42 9.51 -6.01 11.00
CA TRP A 42 9.93 -4.66 10.61
C TRP A 42 11.32 -4.29 11.15
N PRO A 43 11.72 -4.65 12.39
CA PRO A 43 13.08 -4.33 12.87
C PRO A 43 14.21 -4.99 12.08
N VAL A 44 13.93 -6.04 11.31
CA VAL A 44 14.94 -6.81 10.56
C VAL A 44 14.86 -6.54 9.06
N MET A 45 13.67 -6.33 8.51
CA MET A 45 13.44 -6.17 7.06
C MET A 45 12.92 -4.79 6.66
N GLY A 46 12.45 -4.00 7.62
CA GLY A 46 11.91 -2.66 7.39
C GLY A 46 13.03 -1.66 7.14
N VAL A 47 12.78 -0.73 6.22
CA VAL A 47 13.66 0.40 5.94
C VAL A 47 12.89 1.66 6.29
N GLU A 48 13.39 2.39 7.28
CA GLU A 48 12.81 3.67 7.66
C GLU A 48 13.11 4.74 6.62
N PHE A 49 12.17 5.67 6.45
CA PHE A 49 12.36 6.80 5.57
C PHE A 49 13.47 7.72 6.10
N SER A 50 14.34 8.17 5.21
CA SER A 50 15.32 9.21 5.49
C SER A 50 15.47 10.14 4.28
N GLU A 51 15.94 11.37 4.51
CA GLU A 51 16.26 12.31 3.42
C GLU A 51 17.56 11.95 2.67
N GLN A 52 18.33 10.99 3.18
CA GLN A 52 19.57 10.55 2.57
C GLN A 52 19.32 9.42 1.56
N PRO A 53 20.08 9.36 0.46
CA PRO A 53 20.08 8.21 -0.44
C PRO A 53 20.44 6.93 0.32
N LEU A 54 19.79 5.82 -0.04
CA LEU A 54 20.13 4.50 0.47
C LEU A 54 21.42 3.98 -0.16
N ASP A 55 22.31 3.47 0.68
CA ASP A 55 23.40 2.61 0.25
C ASP A 55 22.91 1.16 0.20
N PHE A 56 22.74 0.62 -1.01
CA PHE A 56 22.25 -0.75 -1.19
C PHE A 56 23.25 -1.82 -0.78
N THR A 57 24.54 -1.54 -0.90
CA THR A 57 25.58 -2.50 -0.51
C THR A 57 25.59 -2.66 1.00
N ASP A 58 25.46 -1.56 1.74
CA ASP A 58 25.32 -1.58 3.20
C ASP A 58 24.00 -2.24 3.63
N LEU A 59 22.88 -1.84 3.03
CA LEU A 59 21.55 -2.40 3.35
C LEU A 59 21.47 -3.91 3.18
N PHE A 60 21.95 -4.44 2.04
CA PHE A 60 21.85 -5.87 1.72
C PHE A 60 23.08 -6.67 2.14
N GLY A 61 24.14 -6.02 2.65
CA GLY A 61 25.41 -6.66 3.03
C GLY A 61 26.18 -7.28 1.87
N ARG A 62 25.83 -6.94 0.61
CA ARG A 62 26.47 -7.44 -0.61
C ARG A 62 26.22 -6.50 -1.79
N ASP A 63 27.10 -6.57 -2.78
CA ASP A 63 26.90 -5.93 -4.08
C ASP A 63 26.21 -6.91 -5.05
N ALA A 64 24.95 -6.61 -5.38
CA ALA A 64 24.11 -7.42 -6.27
C ALA A 64 23.02 -6.54 -6.90
N PRO A 65 22.47 -6.91 -8.07
CA PRO A 65 21.39 -6.16 -8.72
C PRO A 65 20.18 -5.99 -7.80
N VAL A 66 19.62 -4.78 -7.74
CA VAL A 66 18.47 -4.43 -6.91
C VAL A 66 17.24 -4.20 -7.79
N THR A 67 16.14 -4.88 -7.45
CA THR A 67 14.82 -4.65 -8.05
C THR A 67 13.91 -3.95 -7.04
N LEU A 68 13.25 -2.87 -7.45
CA LEU A 68 12.27 -2.13 -6.65
C LEU A 68 10.84 -2.39 -7.15
N GLU A 69 9.93 -2.85 -6.28
CA GLU A 69 8.51 -3.02 -6.59
C GLU A 69 7.64 -1.96 -5.89
N ILE A 70 7.24 -0.93 -6.64
CA ILE A 70 6.36 0.13 -6.11
C ILE A 70 4.92 -0.38 -6.02
N GLY A 71 4.38 -0.40 -4.80
CA GLY A 71 2.99 -0.81 -4.58
C GLY A 71 2.78 -2.33 -4.60
N PHE A 72 3.69 -3.09 -3.98
CA PHE A 72 3.70 -4.57 -3.93
C PHE A 72 2.46 -5.24 -3.28
N GLY A 73 1.49 -4.48 -2.79
CA GLY A 73 0.27 -5.00 -2.19
C GLY A 73 0.55 -5.86 -0.95
N MET A 74 0.24 -7.16 -1.02
CA MET A 74 0.54 -8.13 0.05
C MET A 74 1.88 -8.85 -0.12
N GLY A 75 2.64 -8.55 -1.19
CA GLY A 75 4.02 -9.02 -1.35
C GLY A 75 4.16 -10.42 -1.93
N THR A 76 3.09 -11.11 -2.34
CA THR A 76 3.20 -12.48 -2.90
C THR A 76 4.07 -12.53 -4.17
N SER A 77 3.97 -11.51 -5.03
CA SER A 77 4.82 -11.36 -6.22
C SER A 77 6.29 -11.17 -5.82
N LEU A 78 6.55 -10.17 -4.97
CA LEU A 78 7.86 -9.85 -4.44
C LEU A 78 8.55 -11.04 -3.77
N GLU A 79 7.84 -11.74 -2.88
CA GLU A 79 8.32 -12.94 -2.18
C GLU A 79 8.69 -14.06 -3.17
N THR A 80 7.85 -14.29 -4.18
CA THR A 80 8.10 -15.33 -5.20
C THR A 80 9.34 -14.98 -6.03
N MET A 81 9.49 -13.72 -6.43
CA MET A 81 10.66 -13.26 -7.18
C MET A 81 11.95 -13.38 -6.36
N ALA A 82 11.92 -12.97 -5.09
CA ALA A 82 13.06 -13.05 -4.18
C ALA A 82 13.51 -14.48 -3.94
N LYS A 83 12.57 -15.41 -3.74
CA LYS A 83 12.86 -16.84 -3.59
C LYS A 83 13.46 -17.45 -4.85
N ALA A 84 12.98 -17.06 -6.03
CA ALA A 84 13.45 -17.59 -7.31
C ALA A 84 14.81 -17.02 -7.74
N ARG A 85 15.22 -15.86 -7.21
CA ARG A 85 16.44 -15.14 -7.58
C ARG A 85 17.28 -14.76 -6.35
N PRO A 86 17.83 -15.74 -5.63
CA PRO A 86 18.62 -15.49 -4.42
C PRO A 86 19.89 -14.67 -4.68
N GLU A 87 20.34 -14.59 -5.93
CA GLU A 87 21.46 -13.77 -6.38
C GLU A 87 21.12 -12.26 -6.50
N GLN A 88 19.85 -11.89 -6.45
CA GLN A 88 19.38 -10.50 -6.54
C GLN A 88 18.82 -9.98 -5.22
N ASN A 89 18.79 -8.66 -5.10
CA ASN A 89 18.20 -7.94 -3.97
C ASN A 89 16.84 -7.35 -4.36
N PHE A 90 15.93 -7.26 -3.40
CA PHE A 90 14.54 -6.82 -3.62
C PHE A 90 14.15 -5.78 -2.58
N LEU A 91 13.55 -4.68 -3.04
CA LEU A 91 13.01 -3.59 -2.23
C LEU A 91 11.56 -3.28 -2.63
#